data_AF-A0A938VT07-F1
#
_entry.id   AF-A0A938VT07-F1
#
_cell.length_a   1.000
_cell.length_b   1.000
_cell.length_c   1.000
_cell.angle_alpha   90.00
_cell.angle_beta   90.00
_cell.angle_gamma   90.00
#
_symmetry.space_group_name_H-M   'P 1'
#
loop_
_entity.id
_entity.type
_entity.pdbx_description
1 polymer ?
#
loop_
_entity_poly.entity_id
_entity_poly.type
_entity_poly.pdbx_seq_one_letter_code
_entity_poly.pdbx_strand_id
1 'polypeptide(L)'
;MNRRLALALLIVLCPELSWAYDIVLISGGPALRSHERFKVNTHDRYWGNFVDSTLARVKELRKEFGPDDKITWLVFRPGYIRRGLEEKQDYLKILEERGHLHGLTPIYFDDKDQLFTLLQRNGSPEKPLIARLEYYGHSNKKCWMFDYSNRVDGGAIETQVVHVDDLENISGSSFTPDAKCVSYGCHSGEEFSQRWRMIVGRPMVGAVGKTDYSAGGLPKLSEGKGGSWAY
;
A
#
# COMPACT_ATOMS: atom_id res chain seq x y z
N MET A 1 19.03 -66.71 21.14
CA MET A 1 19.15 -66.01 19.84
C MET A 1 18.05 -64.96 19.76
N ASN A 2 18.24 -63.76 20.33
CA ASN A 2 17.24 -62.68 20.30
C ASN A 2 17.95 -61.35 19.98
N ARG A 3 18.03 -61.02 18.69
CA ARG A 3 18.42 -59.69 18.21
C ARG A 3 17.14 -58.87 18.03
N ARG A 4 16.83 -57.97 18.95
CA ARG A 4 15.87 -56.89 18.70
C ARG A 4 16.69 -55.63 18.42
N LEU A 5 16.71 -55.22 17.15
CA LEU A 5 17.28 -53.95 16.71
C LEU A 5 16.46 -52.81 17.34
N ALA A 6 17.15 -51.91 18.04
CA ALA A 6 16.61 -50.59 18.37
C ALA A 6 16.74 -49.71 17.12
N LEU A 7 15.61 -49.26 16.58
CA LEU A 7 15.57 -48.29 15.50
C LEU A 7 15.65 -46.89 16.12
N ALA A 8 16.82 -46.25 16.04
CA ALA A 8 16.97 -44.85 16.44
C ALA A 8 16.41 -43.95 15.34
N LEU A 9 15.35 -43.20 15.66
CA LEU A 9 14.76 -42.21 14.76
C LEU A 9 15.64 -40.94 14.81
N LEU A 10 16.43 -40.72 13.75
CA LEU A 10 17.16 -39.45 13.58
C LEU A 10 16.17 -38.39 13.08
N ILE A 11 15.70 -37.52 13.96
CA ILE A 11 15.00 -36.29 13.55
C ILE A 11 16.08 -35.34 13.03
N VAL A 12 16.22 -35.28 11.70
CA VAL A 12 17.02 -34.25 11.05
C VAL A 12 16.28 -32.92 11.27
N LEU A 13 16.81 -32.07 12.14
CA LEU A 13 16.47 -30.65 12.21
C LEU A 13 16.88 -30.03 10.89
N CYS A 14 15.98 -30.07 9.90
CA CYS A 14 16.10 -29.23 8.73
C CYS A 14 15.88 -27.80 9.24
N PRO A 15 16.88 -26.89 9.16
CA PRO A 15 16.59 -25.49 9.42
C PRO A 15 15.48 -25.09 8.45
N GLU A 16 14.36 -24.58 8.97
CA GLU A 16 13.36 -23.95 8.12
C GLU A 16 14.12 -22.89 7.31
N LEU A 17 14.16 -23.04 5.98
CA LEU A 17 14.54 -21.94 5.12
C LEU A 17 13.46 -20.87 5.35
N SER A 18 13.72 -19.94 6.26
CA SER A 18 12.84 -18.80 6.47
C SER A 18 13.03 -17.88 5.27
N TRP A 19 12.08 -17.91 4.34
CA TRP A 19 12.07 -16.95 3.26
C TRP A 19 11.66 -15.61 3.85
N ALA A 20 12.53 -14.60 3.74
CA ALA A 20 12.12 -13.23 4.01
C ALA A 20 11.01 -12.86 3.02
N TYR A 21 9.97 -12.19 3.51
CA TYR A 21 8.90 -11.65 2.69
C TYR A 21 8.98 -10.13 2.59
N ASP A 22 8.31 -9.57 1.58
CA ASP A 22 8.13 -8.12 1.45
C ASP A 22 6.72 -7.70 1.87
N ILE A 23 6.65 -6.67 2.69
CA ILE A 23 5.44 -5.96 3.09
C ILE A 23 5.48 -4.60 2.43
N VAL A 24 4.68 -4.42 1.38
CA VAL A 24 4.67 -3.21 0.56
C VAL A 24 3.55 -2.28 1.03
N LEU A 25 3.91 -1.09 1.48
CA LEU A 25 2.98 -0.03 1.86
C LEU A 25 3.09 1.10 0.83
N ILE A 26 1.97 1.50 0.22
CA ILE A 26 1.94 2.50 -0.84
C ILE A 26 1.16 3.71 -0.36
N SER A 27 1.80 4.88 -0.31
CA SER A 27 1.17 6.16 0.01
C SER A 27 0.98 7.02 -1.24
N GLY A 28 -0.26 7.39 -1.54
CA GLY A 28 -0.59 8.43 -2.52
C GLY A 28 -0.16 9.82 -2.05
N GLY A 29 -0.37 10.82 -2.90
CA GLY A 29 -0.06 12.23 -2.65
C GLY A 29 -1.30 13.03 -2.22
N PRO A 30 -1.09 14.14 -1.49
CA PRO A 30 -2.18 15.04 -1.09
C PRO A 30 -2.64 15.94 -2.25
N ALA A 31 -3.91 16.32 -2.24
CA ALA A 31 -4.48 17.36 -3.09
C ALA A 31 -3.90 18.75 -2.81
N LEU A 32 -4.05 19.73 -3.71
CA LEU A 32 -3.69 21.13 -3.42
C LEU A 32 -4.79 21.84 -2.63
N ARG A 33 -4.43 22.66 -1.64
CA ARG A 33 -5.41 23.50 -0.91
C ARG A 33 -6.08 24.50 -1.83
N SER A 34 -5.36 25.08 -2.79
CA SER A 34 -5.92 26.03 -3.76
C SER A 34 -7.08 25.46 -4.56
N HIS A 35 -7.08 24.15 -4.84
CA HIS A 35 -8.15 23.47 -5.56
C HIS A 35 -9.22 22.90 -4.63
N GLU A 36 -8.86 22.51 -3.41
CA GLU A 36 -9.80 21.88 -2.46
C GLU A 36 -10.53 22.88 -1.54
N ARG A 37 -9.99 24.08 -1.28
CA ARG A 37 -10.51 24.98 -0.22
C ARG A 37 -11.90 25.53 -0.47
N PHE A 38 -12.35 25.55 -1.73
CA PHE A 38 -13.67 26.08 -2.09
C PHE A 38 -14.74 25.00 -2.20
N LYS A 39 -14.36 23.72 -2.04
CA LYS A 39 -15.30 22.60 -2.11
C LYS A 39 -16.01 22.40 -0.78
N VAL A 40 -17.31 22.10 -0.84
CA VAL A 40 -18.12 21.74 0.34
C VAL A 40 -17.50 20.54 1.07
N ASN A 41 -17.13 19.50 0.32
CA ASN A 41 -16.41 18.34 0.81
C ASN A 41 -14.94 18.44 0.38
N THR A 42 -14.15 19.14 1.19
CA THR A 42 -12.72 19.36 0.94
C THR A 42 -11.90 18.14 1.39
N HIS A 43 -11.03 17.65 0.51
CA HIS A 43 -10.07 16.57 0.77
C HIS A 43 -8.76 17.17 1.29
N ASP A 44 -7.95 16.32 1.93
CA ASP A 44 -6.57 16.61 2.33
C ASP A 44 -6.36 17.99 2.95
N ARG A 45 -7.20 18.32 3.94
CA ARG A 45 -6.95 19.46 4.83
C ARG A 45 -5.57 19.33 5.47
N TYR A 46 -5.19 18.10 5.81
CA TYR A 46 -3.87 17.72 6.26
C TYR A 46 -3.12 16.95 5.17
N TRP A 47 -1.90 17.38 4.84
CA TRP A 47 -1.07 16.79 3.78
C TRP A 47 -0.61 15.35 4.11
N GLY A 48 -0.49 15.03 5.41
CA GLY A 48 0.10 13.80 5.90
C GLY A 48 -0.89 12.67 6.15
N ASN A 49 -2.17 12.79 5.74
CA ASN A 49 -3.21 11.79 5.99
C ASN A 49 -2.75 10.36 5.65
N PHE A 50 -2.26 10.16 4.41
CA PHE A 50 -1.85 8.84 3.93
C PHE A 50 -0.53 8.38 4.53
N VAL A 51 0.37 9.30 4.83
CA VAL A 51 1.67 9.03 5.45
C VAL A 51 1.49 8.52 6.87
N ASP A 52 0.71 9.25 7.67
CA ASP A 52 0.55 8.94 9.09
C ASP A 52 -0.24 7.64 9.28
N SER A 53 -1.21 7.35 8.41
CA SER A 53 -1.86 6.03 8.38
C SER A 53 -0.89 4.91 8.06
N THR A 54 -0.05 5.08 7.03
CA THR A 54 0.99 4.10 6.68
C THR A 54 1.96 3.87 7.85
N LEU A 55 2.50 4.94 8.44
CA LEU A 55 3.48 4.84 9.53
C LEU A 55 2.87 4.27 10.82
N ALA A 56 1.61 4.58 11.13
CA ALA A 56 0.89 3.96 12.24
C ALA A 56 0.78 2.44 12.06
N ARG A 57 0.54 1.99 10.82
CA ARG A 57 0.41 0.58 10.50
C ARG A 57 1.73 -0.21 10.65
N VAL A 58 2.88 0.41 10.40
CA VAL A 58 4.21 -0.24 10.53
C VAL A 58 4.42 -0.87 11.90
N LYS A 59 3.97 -0.21 12.98
CA LYS A 59 4.14 -0.71 14.35
C LYS A 59 3.34 -2.00 14.61
N GLU A 60 2.19 -2.13 13.98
CA GLU A 60 1.35 -3.33 14.08
C GLU A 60 1.92 -4.45 13.23
N LEU A 61 2.36 -4.15 12.01
CA LEU A 61 2.96 -5.12 11.10
C LEU A 61 4.23 -5.76 11.68
N ARG A 62 5.08 -4.99 12.36
CA ARG A 62 6.26 -5.56 13.05
C ARG A 62 5.94 -6.57 14.15
N LYS A 63 4.68 -6.65 14.60
CA LYS A 63 4.23 -7.70 15.54
C LYS A 63 3.72 -8.94 14.80
N GLU A 64 3.33 -8.79 13.53
CA GLU A 64 2.80 -9.86 12.68
C GLU A 64 3.92 -10.60 11.92
N PHE A 65 5.04 -9.92 11.62
CA PHE A 65 6.10 -10.39 10.71
C PHE A 65 7.43 -10.65 11.43
N GLY A 66 8.26 -11.50 10.85
CA GLY A 66 9.55 -11.93 11.38
C GLY A 66 10.63 -10.83 11.33
N PRO A 67 11.75 -11.00 12.03
CA PRO A 67 12.84 -10.02 12.07
C PRO A 67 13.52 -9.80 10.71
N ASP A 68 13.46 -10.80 9.82
CA ASP A 68 14.06 -10.76 8.49
C ASP A 68 13.08 -10.27 7.40
N ASP A 69 11.80 -10.07 7.73
CA ASP A 69 10.82 -9.55 6.79
C ASP A 69 11.04 -8.07 6.52
N LYS A 70 10.95 -7.71 5.24
CA LYS A 70 11.19 -6.34 4.77
C LYS A 70 9.88 -5.56 4.76
N ILE A 71 9.92 -4.33 5.27
CA ILE A 71 8.85 -3.36 5.04
C ILE A 71 9.34 -2.35 3.98
N THR A 72 8.71 -2.38 2.80
CA THR A 72 8.98 -1.46 1.70
C THR A 72 7.91 -0.37 1.68
N TRP A 73 8.31 0.89 1.87
CA TRP A 73 7.40 2.03 1.82
C TRP A 73 7.56 2.81 0.51
N LEU A 74 6.55 2.73 -0.35
CA LEU A 74 6.49 3.42 -1.63
C LEU A 74 5.67 4.71 -1.49
N VAL A 75 6.19 5.84 -1.95
CA VAL A 75 5.54 7.15 -1.81
C VAL A 75 5.45 7.86 -3.16
N PHE A 76 4.25 8.32 -3.51
CA PHE A 76 4.05 9.12 -4.71
C PHE A 76 4.60 10.53 -4.54
N ARG A 77 5.79 10.78 -5.09
CA ARG A 77 6.56 12.02 -4.87
C ARG A 77 5.93 13.30 -5.44
N PRO A 78 5.34 13.31 -6.66
CA PRO A 78 4.87 14.55 -7.27
C PRO A 78 3.80 15.30 -6.48
N GLY A 79 2.95 14.60 -5.72
CA GLY A 79 1.93 15.25 -4.88
C GLY A 79 2.56 16.06 -3.74
N TYR A 80 3.57 15.49 -3.06
CA TYR A 80 4.25 16.17 -1.96
C TYR A 80 5.12 17.34 -2.45
N ILE A 81 5.76 17.24 -3.62
CA ILE A 81 6.47 18.38 -4.21
C ILE A 81 5.50 19.54 -4.47
N ARG A 82 4.38 19.28 -5.16
CA ARG A 82 3.39 20.31 -5.52
C ARG A 82 2.77 20.95 -4.29
N ARG A 83 2.34 20.15 -3.32
CA ARG A 83 1.80 20.65 -2.05
C ARG A 83 2.84 21.43 -1.24
N GLY A 84 4.10 20.99 -1.26
CA GLY A 84 5.21 21.67 -0.59
C GLY A 84 5.50 23.04 -1.17
N LEU A 85 5.41 23.21 -2.50
CA LEU A 85 5.52 24.51 -3.15
C LEU A 85 4.40 25.47 -2.73
N GLU A 86 3.16 24.97 -2.60
CA GLU A 86 2.02 25.78 -2.15
C GLU A 86 2.16 26.25 -0.70
N GLU A 87 2.61 25.35 0.18
CA GLU A 87 2.74 25.61 1.62
C GLU A 87 4.13 26.12 2.03
N LYS A 88 5.05 26.29 1.07
CA LYS A 88 6.46 26.67 1.29
C LYS A 88 7.17 25.75 2.28
N GLN A 89 6.92 24.44 2.14
CA GLN A 89 7.46 23.39 2.99
C GLN A 89 8.20 22.34 2.16
N ASP A 90 9.31 21.85 2.68
CA ASP A 90 9.98 20.66 2.13
C ASP A 90 9.37 19.41 2.75
N TYR A 91 8.35 18.84 2.09
CA TYR A 91 7.74 17.61 2.56
C TYR A 91 8.57 16.36 2.29
N LEU A 92 9.49 16.37 1.32
CA LEU A 92 10.33 15.18 1.09
C LEU A 92 11.28 14.98 2.26
N LYS A 93 11.86 16.07 2.76
CA LYS A 93 12.64 16.05 4.01
C LYS A 93 11.81 15.56 5.20
N ILE A 94 10.59 16.07 5.37
CA ILE A 94 9.71 15.62 6.48
C ILE A 94 9.36 14.13 6.34
N LEU A 95 9.09 13.64 5.12
CA LEU A 95 8.80 12.24 4.86
C LEU A 95 9.98 11.34 5.23
N GLU A 96 11.19 11.73 4.87
CA GLU A 96 12.42 11.01 5.24
C GLU A 96 12.60 10.98 6.77
N GLU A 97 12.47 12.12 7.44
CA GLU A 97 12.58 12.22 8.90
C GLU A 97 11.53 11.33 9.60
N ARG A 98 10.26 11.40 9.17
CA ARG A 98 9.18 10.59 9.73
C ARG A 98 9.36 9.11 9.43
N GLY A 99 9.78 8.74 8.23
CA GLY A 99 10.09 7.36 7.88
C GLY A 99 11.18 6.80 8.79
N HIS A 100 12.24 7.57 9.03
CA HIS A 100 13.38 7.14 9.83
C HIS A 100 13.00 6.88 11.30
N LEU A 101 12.07 7.65 11.87
CA LEU A 101 11.52 7.36 13.21
C LEU A 101 10.86 5.98 13.29
N HIS A 102 10.42 5.44 12.16
CA HIS A 102 9.86 4.10 12.03
C HIS A 102 10.86 3.11 11.42
N GLY A 103 12.13 3.47 11.22
CA GLY A 103 13.15 2.62 10.60
C GLY A 103 12.85 2.31 9.13
N LEU A 104 12.24 3.25 8.42
CA LEU A 104 11.93 3.15 7.00
C LEU A 104 12.59 4.30 6.23
N THR A 105 12.98 4.02 4.99
CA THR A 105 13.36 5.06 4.02
C THR A 105 12.31 5.05 2.91
N PRO A 106 11.67 6.20 2.59
CA PRO A 106 10.70 6.24 1.51
C PRO A 106 11.37 5.93 0.17
N ILE A 107 10.75 5.05 -0.61
CA ILE A 107 11.11 4.81 -2.01
C ILE A 107 10.10 5.58 -2.87
N TYR A 108 10.58 6.57 -3.59
CA TYR A 108 9.73 7.44 -4.39
C TYR A 108 9.41 6.85 -5.75
N PHE A 109 8.18 7.09 -6.20
CA PHE A 109 7.76 6.89 -7.59
C PHE A 109 6.99 8.12 -8.08
N ASP A 110 7.05 8.36 -9.39
CA ASP A 110 6.45 9.55 -10.02
C ASP A 110 5.29 9.25 -10.95
N ASP A 111 5.14 7.99 -11.34
CA ASP A 111 4.13 7.52 -12.28
C ASP A 111 3.81 6.03 -12.03
N LYS A 112 2.76 5.54 -12.69
CA LYS A 112 2.30 4.15 -12.55
C LYS A 112 3.31 3.12 -13.04
N ASP A 113 4.11 3.43 -14.06
CA ASP A 113 5.08 2.47 -14.64
C ASP A 113 6.26 2.24 -13.71
N GLN A 114 6.72 3.30 -13.02
CA GLN A 114 7.67 3.20 -11.93
C GLN A 114 7.11 2.36 -10.78
N LEU A 115 5.83 2.54 -10.42
CA LEU A 115 5.20 1.68 -9.41
C LEU A 115 5.19 0.22 -9.85
N PHE A 116 4.79 -0.09 -11.09
CA PHE A 116 4.79 -1.48 -11.58
C PHE A 116 6.18 -2.09 -11.51
N THR A 117 7.21 -1.34 -11.91
CA THR A 117 8.61 -1.75 -11.80
C THR A 117 9.00 -2.03 -10.34
N LEU A 118 8.59 -1.16 -9.41
CA LEU A 118 8.86 -1.30 -7.97
C LEU A 118 8.07 -2.43 -7.29
N LEU A 119 7.02 -2.96 -7.93
CA LEU A 119 6.25 -4.11 -7.44
C LEU A 119 6.78 -5.46 -7.95
N GLN A 120 7.63 -5.48 -8.98
CA GLN A 120 8.18 -6.72 -9.51
C GLN A 120 9.06 -7.43 -8.47
N ARG A 121 8.79 -8.72 -8.24
CA ARG A 121 9.61 -9.61 -7.42
C ARG A 121 9.92 -10.90 -8.17
N ASN A 122 11.01 -11.54 -7.77
CA ASN A 122 11.44 -12.84 -8.32
C ASN A 122 11.67 -13.90 -7.23
N GLY A 123 11.42 -13.56 -5.96
CA GLY A 123 11.59 -14.47 -4.82
C GLY A 123 13.05 -14.64 -4.38
N SER A 124 13.99 -13.87 -4.92
CA SER A 124 15.36 -13.85 -4.40
C SER A 124 15.43 -13.13 -3.05
N PRO A 125 16.49 -13.33 -2.25
CA PRO A 125 16.70 -12.56 -1.01
C PRO A 125 16.70 -11.04 -1.22
N GLU A 126 17.10 -10.55 -2.40
CA GLU A 126 17.11 -9.12 -2.73
C GLU A 126 15.73 -8.59 -3.12
N LYS A 127 14.90 -9.44 -3.73
CA LYS A 127 13.54 -9.12 -4.19
C LYS A 127 12.55 -10.22 -3.72
N PRO A 128 12.34 -10.34 -2.40
CA PRO A 128 11.48 -11.36 -1.82
C PRO A 128 10.03 -11.19 -2.28
N LEU A 129 9.26 -12.27 -2.29
CA LEU A 129 7.85 -12.21 -2.70
C LEU A 129 7.03 -11.30 -1.76
N ILE A 130 6.05 -10.61 -2.32
CA ILE A 130 5.12 -9.76 -1.57
C ILE A 130 4.17 -10.66 -0.78
N ALA A 131 4.26 -10.62 0.55
CA ALA A 131 3.31 -11.27 1.46
C ALA A 131 2.16 -10.35 1.85
N ARG A 132 2.36 -9.04 1.74
CA ARG A 132 1.32 -8.05 2.02
C ARG A 132 1.49 -6.81 1.17
N LEU A 133 0.38 -6.29 0.66
CA LEU A 133 0.33 -5.01 -0.03
C LEU A 133 -0.81 -4.17 0.52
N GLU A 134 -0.51 -2.94 0.96
CA GLU A 134 -1.53 -2.02 1.46
C GLU A 134 -1.41 -0.65 0.78
N TYR A 135 -2.52 -0.19 0.17
CA TYR A 135 -2.61 1.12 -0.48
C TYR A 135 -3.36 2.13 0.37
N TYR A 136 -2.76 3.30 0.57
CA TYR A 136 -3.27 4.45 1.30
C TYR A 136 -3.32 5.66 0.37
N GLY A 137 -4.51 6.08 -0.03
CA GLY A 137 -4.65 7.17 -0.98
C GLY A 137 -6.08 7.35 -1.47
N HIS A 138 -6.23 8.22 -2.46
CA HIS A 138 -7.51 8.42 -3.13
C HIS A 138 -7.82 7.26 -4.07
N SER A 139 -9.09 6.94 -4.19
CA SER A 139 -9.55 6.01 -5.21
C SER A 139 -11.00 6.28 -5.56
N ASN A 140 -11.41 5.66 -6.65
CA ASN A 140 -12.80 5.36 -6.93
C ASN A 140 -12.93 3.86 -7.21
N LYS A 141 -14.09 3.44 -7.71
CA LYS A 141 -14.31 2.03 -8.05
C LYS A 141 -13.35 1.44 -9.11
N LYS A 142 -12.68 2.26 -9.92
CA LYS A 142 -11.84 1.82 -11.05
C LYS A 142 -10.37 2.23 -10.96
N CYS A 143 -10.02 3.16 -10.09
CA CYS A 143 -8.66 3.70 -10.04
C CYS A 143 -8.14 3.79 -8.63
N TRP A 144 -6.90 3.36 -8.41
CA TRP A 144 -6.04 4.02 -7.42
C TRP A 144 -5.52 5.32 -8.00
N MET A 145 -5.63 6.40 -7.23
CA MET A 145 -5.27 7.74 -7.66
C MET A 145 -4.14 8.26 -6.78
N PHE A 146 -2.90 8.19 -7.28
CA PHE A 146 -1.75 8.69 -6.55
C PHE A 146 -1.73 10.20 -6.49
N ASP A 147 -2.26 10.84 -7.53
CA ASP A 147 -2.61 12.25 -7.54
C ASP A 147 -4.12 12.42 -7.40
N TYR A 148 -4.57 13.50 -6.78
CA TYR A 148 -5.98 13.87 -6.77
C TYR A 148 -6.13 15.38 -6.62
N SER A 149 -6.84 16.04 -7.53
CA SER A 149 -7.10 17.49 -7.46
C SER A 149 -5.84 18.37 -7.40
N ASN A 150 -4.70 17.92 -7.93
CA ASN A 150 -3.54 18.80 -8.17
C ASN A 150 -3.56 19.39 -9.59
N ARG A 151 -3.88 18.60 -10.63
CA ARG A 151 -3.98 19.11 -12.03
C ARG A 151 -5.39 19.02 -12.62
N VAL A 152 -6.13 17.97 -12.25
CA VAL A 152 -7.50 17.68 -12.69
C VAL A 152 -8.40 17.76 -11.47
N ASP A 153 -9.41 18.61 -11.51
CA ASP A 153 -10.32 18.78 -10.38
C ASP A 153 -11.12 17.50 -10.11
N GLY A 154 -11.04 16.96 -8.89
CA GLY A 154 -11.71 15.71 -8.53
C GLY A 154 -11.12 14.46 -9.18
N GLY A 155 -9.89 14.50 -9.67
CA GLY A 155 -9.24 13.35 -10.29
C GLY A 155 -7.74 13.53 -10.51
N ALA A 156 -7.20 12.74 -11.42
CA ALA A 156 -5.79 12.75 -11.80
C ALA A 156 -5.60 12.54 -13.30
N ILE A 157 -4.40 12.85 -13.77
CA ILE A 157 -3.97 12.51 -15.12
C ILE A 157 -3.63 11.02 -15.20
N GLU A 158 -3.69 10.47 -16.41
CA GLU A 158 -3.60 9.03 -16.68
C GLU A 158 -2.31 8.38 -16.12
N THR A 159 -1.17 9.05 -16.21
CA THR A 159 0.11 8.51 -15.70
C THR A 159 0.19 8.44 -14.17
N GLN A 160 -0.75 9.07 -13.46
CA GLN A 160 -0.77 9.20 -11.99
C GLN A 160 -1.92 8.40 -11.36
N VAL A 161 -2.51 7.48 -12.12
CA VAL A 161 -3.52 6.54 -11.65
C VAL A 161 -3.15 5.13 -12.07
N VAL A 162 -3.55 4.13 -11.27
CA VAL A 162 -3.64 2.74 -11.75
C VAL A 162 -5.10 2.47 -12.01
N HIS A 163 -5.49 2.40 -13.29
CA HIS A 163 -6.81 1.96 -13.70
C HIS A 163 -6.90 0.43 -13.60
N VAL A 164 -8.11 -0.13 -13.48
CA VAL A 164 -8.33 -1.59 -13.46
C VAL A 164 -7.77 -2.32 -14.69
N ASP A 165 -7.63 -1.64 -15.82
CA ASP A 165 -7.06 -2.23 -17.02
C ASP A 165 -5.53 -2.25 -16.97
N ASP A 166 -4.90 -1.38 -16.18
CA ASP A 166 -3.45 -1.38 -15.99
C ASP A 166 -2.96 -2.54 -15.11
N LEU A 167 -3.88 -3.24 -14.42
CA LEU A 167 -3.56 -4.34 -13.51
C LEU A 167 -2.85 -5.50 -14.21
N GLU A 168 -2.96 -5.62 -15.53
CA GLU A 168 -2.21 -6.62 -16.33
C GLU A 168 -0.69 -6.42 -16.24
N ASN A 169 -0.23 -5.22 -15.87
CA ASN A 169 1.17 -4.89 -15.68
C ASN A 169 1.71 -5.29 -14.29
N ILE A 170 0.84 -5.76 -13.39
CA ILE A 170 1.22 -6.26 -12.07
C ILE A 170 1.32 -7.78 -12.12
N SER A 171 2.54 -8.30 -12.06
CA SER A 171 2.76 -9.74 -12.07
C SER A 171 2.30 -10.40 -10.77
N GLY A 172 1.27 -11.25 -10.85
CA GLY A 172 0.79 -12.09 -9.75
C GLY A 172 1.86 -13.03 -9.17
N SER A 173 2.90 -13.37 -9.94
CA SER A 173 4.05 -14.16 -9.46
C SER A 173 4.97 -13.37 -8.53
N SER A 174 4.79 -12.05 -8.43
CA SER A 174 5.50 -11.22 -7.45
C SER A 174 4.94 -11.38 -6.04
N PHE A 175 3.82 -12.08 -5.88
CA PHE A 175 3.11 -12.27 -4.63
C PHE A 175 3.17 -13.72 -4.16
N THR A 176 3.29 -13.90 -2.84
CA THR A 176 3.05 -15.21 -2.20
C THR A 176 1.63 -15.69 -2.49
N PRO A 177 1.36 -17.02 -2.48
CA PRO A 177 0.03 -17.57 -2.73
C PRO A 177 -1.08 -17.01 -1.82
N ASP A 178 -0.73 -16.70 -0.57
CA ASP A 178 -1.59 -16.23 0.51
C ASP A 178 -1.44 -14.73 0.81
N ALA A 179 -0.87 -13.98 -0.13
CA ALA A 179 -0.62 -12.55 0.04
C ALA A 179 -1.88 -11.77 0.46
N LYS A 180 -1.74 -10.96 1.50
CA LYS A 180 -2.82 -10.10 2.02
C LYS A 180 -2.78 -8.73 1.33
N CYS A 181 -3.75 -8.45 0.48
CA CYS A 181 -3.86 -7.15 -0.18
C CYS A 181 -5.01 -6.31 0.40
N VAL A 182 -4.77 -5.02 0.64
CA VAL A 182 -5.77 -4.07 1.15
C VAL A 182 -5.66 -2.73 0.42
N SER A 183 -6.79 -2.13 0.05
CA SER A 183 -6.89 -0.77 -0.45
C SER A 183 -7.79 0.05 0.46
N TYR A 184 -7.21 1.04 1.12
CA TYR A 184 -7.91 1.95 2.02
C TYR A 184 -8.50 3.20 1.34
N GLY A 185 -8.48 3.24 0.01
CA GLY A 185 -9.11 4.32 -0.73
C GLY A 185 -10.64 4.13 -0.82
N CYS A 186 -11.35 5.22 -1.10
CA CYS A 186 -12.80 5.19 -1.27
C CYS A 186 -13.24 4.32 -2.45
N HIS A 187 -14.33 3.57 -2.30
CA HIS A 187 -15.00 2.80 -3.35
C HIS A 187 -14.16 1.69 -4.01
N SER A 188 -12.94 1.40 -3.55
CA SER A 188 -12.05 0.40 -4.16
C SER A 188 -12.62 -1.02 -4.12
N GLY A 189 -13.49 -1.34 -3.16
CA GLY A 189 -14.17 -2.63 -3.05
C GLY A 189 -15.33 -2.85 -4.03
N GLU A 190 -15.73 -1.82 -4.79
CA GLU A 190 -16.90 -1.90 -5.68
C GLU A 190 -16.58 -2.53 -7.05
N GLU A 191 -15.37 -2.35 -7.58
CA GLU A 191 -14.94 -2.93 -8.85
C GLU A 191 -13.42 -3.19 -8.91
N PHE A 192 -12.59 -2.31 -8.33
CA PHE A 192 -11.12 -2.43 -8.37
C PHE A 192 -10.64 -3.72 -7.71
N SER A 193 -11.11 -4.04 -6.50
CA SER A 193 -10.74 -5.27 -5.80
C SER A 193 -11.12 -6.55 -6.57
N GLN A 194 -12.27 -6.54 -7.25
CA GLN A 194 -12.72 -7.66 -8.08
C GLN A 194 -11.79 -7.84 -9.28
N ARG A 195 -11.45 -6.74 -9.98
CA ARG A 195 -10.52 -6.75 -11.12
C ARG A 195 -9.11 -7.15 -10.68
N TRP A 196 -8.64 -6.68 -9.52
CA TRP A 196 -7.40 -7.10 -8.91
C TRP A 196 -7.36 -8.62 -8.70
N ARG A 197 -8.39 -9.19 -8.09
CA ARG A 197 -8.46 -10.65 -7.88
C ARG A 197 -8.43 -11.42 -9.19
N MET A 198 -9.14 -10.95 -10.22
CA MET A 198 -9.20 -11.62 -11.52
C MET A 198 -7.87 -11.60 -12.26
N ILE A 199 -7.13 -10.48 -12.19
CA ILE A 199 -5.93 -10.26 -13.00
C ILE A 199 -4.65 -10.64 -12.23
N VAL A 200 -4.50 -10.14 -10.99
CA VAL A 200 -3.31 -10.40 -10.16
C VAL A 200 -3.40 -11.76 -9.45
N GLY A 201 -4.61 -12.31 -9.28
CA GLY A 201 -4.82 -13.64 -8.70
C GLY A 201 -4.74 -13.69 -7.16
N ARG A 202 -4.68 -12.53 -6.49
CA ARG A 202 -4.72 -12.41 -5.02
C ARG A 202 -5.94 -11.62 -4.58
N PRO A 203 -6.66 -12.00 -3.52
CA PRO A 203 -7.80 -11.22 -3.04
C PRO A 203 -7.34 -9.87 -2.47
N MET A 204 -8.06 -8.79 -2.78
CA MET A 204 -7.82 -7.47 -2.21
C MET A 204 -9.05 -6.99 -1.45
N VAL A 205 -8.88 -6.66 -0.17
CA VAL A 205 -9.94 -5.99 0.59
C VAL A 205 -9.97 -4.51 0.17
N GLY A 206 -11.13 -3.99 -0.19
CA GLY A 206 -11.36 -2.59 -0.54
C GLY A 206 -12.62 -2.04 0.12
N ALA A 207 -12.77 -0.72 0.14
CA ALA A 207 -13.95 -0.07 0.72
C ALA A 207 -15.11 -0.03 -0.28
N VAL A 208 -16.29 -0.44 0.14
CA VAL A 208 -17.57 -0.06 -0.49
C VAL A 208 -18.03 1.21 0.21
N GLY A 209 -18.13 2.31 -0.52
CA GLY A 209 -18.33 3.64 0.06
C GLY A 209 -17.04 4.39 0.40
N LYS A 210 -17.16 5.41 1.25
CA LYS A 210 -16.07 6.36 1.55
C LYS A 210 -15.22 5.92 2.74
N THR A 211 -13.93 6.25 2.69
CA THR A 211 -13.01 6.10 3.81
C THR A 211 -12.72 7.45 4.46
N ASP A 212 -12.38 7.41 5.75
CA ASP A 212 -12.11 8.56 6.60
C ASP A 212 -10.76 8.40 7.29
N TYR A 213 -9.90 9.40 7.07
CA TYR A 213 -8.55 9.52 7.61
C TYR A 213 -8.45 10.51 8.78
N SER A 214 -9.55 11.18 9.15
CA SER A 214 -9.55 12.32 10.08
C SER A 214 -9.20 11.96 11.52
N ALA A 215 -9.39 10.70 11.93
CA ALA A 215 -9.13 10.24 13.29
C ALA A 215 -7.64 9.94 13.57
N GLY A 216 -6.79 9.96 12.54
CA GLY A 216 -5.42 9.45 12.63
C GLY A 216 -5.34 7.92 12.76
N GLY A 217 -4.20 7.33 12.41
CA GLY A 217 -4.02 5.89 12.40
C GLY A 217 -4.67 5.21 11.18
N LEU A 218 -5.15 3.97 11.33
CA LEU A 218 -5.79 3.25 10.23
C LEU A 218 -7.11 3.91 9.82
N PRO A 219 -7.33 4.12 8.51
CA PRO A 219 -8.55 4.75 8.02
C PRO A 219 -9.76 3.83 8.23
N LYS A 220 -10.90 4.46 8.47
CA LYS A 220 -12.18 3.78 8.73
C LYS A 220 -13.16 4.06 7.61
N LEU A 221 -14.27 3.33 7.56
CA LEU A 221 -15.39 3.69 6.69
C LEU A 221 -16.08 4.93 7.27
N SER A 222 -16.48 5.87 6.41
CA SER A 222 -17.23 7.05 6.86
C SER A 222 -18.56 6.64 7.46
N GLU A 223 -18.85 7.11 8.67
CA GLU A 223 -20.06 6.77 9.41
C GLU A 223 -21.34 7.24 8.70
N GLY A 224 -22.46 6.53 8.94
CA GLY A 224 -23.78 6.93 8.48
C GLY A 224 -24.08 6.72 7.00
N LYS A 225 -23.18 6.07 6.23
CA LYS A 225 -23.35 5.84 4.78
C LYS A 225 -23.46 4.37 4.35
N GLY A 226 -23.56 3.44 5.30
CA GLY A 226 -23.76 2.01 5.02
C GLY A 226 -22.59 1.33 4.29
N GLY A 227 -21.36 1.82 4.48
CA GLY A 227 -20.17 1.24 3.85
C GLY A 227 -19.75 -0.10 4.47
N SER A 228 -18.95 -0.86 3.73
CA SER A 228 -18.37 -2.15 4.17
C SER A 228 -17.00 -2.39 3.55
N TRP A 229 -16.21 -3.30 4.13
CA TRP A 229 -14.98 -3.81 3.50
C TRP A 229 -15.32 -5.08 2.69
N ALA A 230 -14.93 -5.13 1.42
CA ALA A 230 -15.28 -6.21 0.48
C ALA A 230 -14.10 -6.62 -0.40
N TYR A 231 -14.22 -7.78 -1.06
CA TYR A 231 -13.24 -8.34 -2.01
C TYR A 231 -13.65 -8.14 -3.46
#